data_AF-E9IZH1-F1
#
_entry.id   AF-E9IZH1-F1
#
_cell.length_a   1.000
_cell.length_b   1.000
_cell.length_c   1.000
_cell.angle_alpha   90.00
_cell.angle_beta   90.00
_cell.angle_gamma   90.00
#
_symmetry.space_group_name_H-M   'P 1'
#
loop_
_entity.id
_entity.type
_entity.pdbx_description
1 polymer ?
#
loop_
_entity_poly.entity_id
_entity_poly.type
_entity_poly.pdbx_seq_one_letter_code
_entity_poly.pdbx_strand_id
1 'polypeptide(L)'
;MNIFLIFETLLVEPRAKFANRHSLDGQENAGRKASRRLQHALDKANKMLLKASQTTRLNLALNSVSRKPTLQLAPYSMEDAAPDEQEMDNYLLLAAGLHKLIQAERALVAKILPTSLQAQVLEATVRDAMDLVAHDGDSIATRAKRCITRRDFSAVLVVFPILKHLGELKPDLERTVEGCDYALRSKFASVLDTLHTTGAKALEEFAESVRNESGAGLPKDGTVAEGTSNVLVFLEQLAEYADMAGAVLRRNLFTDQSALYSKDPENVHKMVLGIYIKKVLAQLNLALVSKSDASYSDLALRALFRLNNHNYVVNALCRSSLMELLLLAEPSAAQTYHDLLLKDKTNYVTTTFAKARSYLADEPGLLF
;
A
#
# COMPACT_ATOMS: atom_id res chain seq x y z
N MET A 1 -19.43 -3.54 41.45
CA MET A 1 -19.97 -2.43 40.64
C MET A 1 -19.55 -2.71 39.21
N ASN A 2 -20.46 -3.35 38.45
CA ASN A 2 -20.17 -4.02 37.18
C ASN A 2 -20.22 -3.04 36.00
N ILE A 3 -19.14 -2.97 35.23
CA ILE A 3 -19.04 -2.22 33.96
C ILE A 3 -19.57 -3.04 32.76
N PHE A 4 -20.06 -4.27 32.99
CA PHE A 4 -20.57 -5.17 31.96
C PHE A 4 -22.00 -4.91 31.47
N LEU A 5 -22.63 -3.77 31.78
CA LEU A 5 -24.04 -3.50 31.45
C LEU A 5 -24.28 -2.38 30.42
N ILE A 6 -23.25 -1.85 29.75
CA ILE A 6 -23.42 -0.73 28.81
C ILE A 6 -23.37 -1.16 27.33
N PHE A 7 -23.02 -2.40 27.01
CA PHE A 7 -22.92 -2.84 25.60
C PHE A 7 -24.08 -3.67 25.06
N GLU A 8 -25.09 -4.00 25.88
CA GLU A 8 -26.20 -4.89 25.49
C GLU A 8 -27.52 -4.16 25.14
N THR A 9 -27.49 -2.84 24.86
CA THR A 9 -28.72 -2.04 24.65
C THR A 9 -28.86 -1.35 23.29
N LEU A 10 -28.10 -1.73 22.26
CA LEU A 10 -28.24 -1.12 20.92
C LEU A 10 -28.50 -2.08 19.75
N LEU A 11 -28.88 -3.34 20.02
CA LEU A 11 -29.32 -4.28 18.98
C LEU A 11 -30.65 -4.96 19.32
N VAL A 12 -31.73 -4.19 19.43
CA VAL A 12 -33.10 -4.73 19.35
C VAL A 12 -34.02 -3.73 18.66
N GLU A 13 -34.21 -3.88 17.35
CA GLU A 13 -35.38 -3.31 16.65
C GLU A 13 -36.63 -4.16 16.96
N PRO A 14 -37.76 -3.56 17.36
CA PRO A 14 -39.02 -4.28 17.48
C PRO A 14 -39.79 -4.34 16.15
N ARG A 15 -39.98 -5.56 15.65
CA ARG A 15 -40.98 -5.92 14.63
C ARG A 15 -42.40 -5.59 15.13
N ALA A 16 -43.12 -4.74 14.40
CA ALA A 16 -44.57 -4.57 14.55
C ALA A 16 -45.31 -5.24 13.36
N LYS A 17 -46.26 -6.12 13.70
CA LYS A 17 -47.22 -6.77 12.79
C LYS A 17 -48.44 -5.86 12.61
N PHE A 18 -48.91 -5.68 11.38
CA PHE A 18 -50.32 -5.41 11.08
C PHE A 18 -50.73 -6.09 9.77
N ALA A 19 -51.98 -6.55 9.73
CA ALA A 19 -52.58 -7.33 8.65
C ALA A 19 -53.69 -6.56 7.92
N ASN A 20 -53.74 -6.74 6.60
CA ASN A 20 -54.91 -6.82 5.70
C ASN A 20 -55.85 -5.60 5.48
N ARG A 21 -55.91 -5.06 4.24
CA ARG A 21 -57.00 -5.26 3.23
C ARG A 21 -56.92 -4.27 2.04
N HIS A 22 -57.52 -4.71 0.93
CA HIS A 22 -57.60 -4.14 -0.43
C HIS A 22 -58.35 -2.79 -0.61
N SER A 23 -58.01 -2.14 -1.73
CA SER A 23 -58.85 -1.49 -2.77
C SER A 23 -59.10 0.03 -2.85
N LEU A 24 -58.81 0.55 -4.07
CA LEU A 24 -59.43 1.61 -4.89
C LEU A 24 -59.04 3.10 -4.72
N ASP A 25 -58.27 3.55 -5.72
CA ASP A 25 -58.52 4.65 -6.69
C ASP A 25 -58.84 6.09 -6.21
N GLY A 26 -58.11 7.07 -6.76
CA GLY A 26 -58.50 8.49 -6.74
C GLY A 26 -57.38 9.51 -6.50
N GLN A 27 -57.05 10.27 -7.57
CA GLN A 27 -56.66 11.69 -7.56
C GLN A 27 -55.15 12.06 -7.52
N GLU A 28 -54.51 12.03 -8.69
CA GLU A 28 -53.33 12.84 -9.01
C GLU A 28 -53.67 14.34 -9.19
N ASN A 29 -52.64 15.17 -9.02
CA ASN A 29 -52.37 16.41 -9.79
C ASN A 29 -52.48 17.79 -9.08
N ALA A 30 -51.70 18.01 -8.01
CA ALA A 30 -51.39 19.38 -7.52
C ALA A 30 -49.93 19.65 -7.09
N GLY A 31 -49.07 18.63 -6.92
CA GLY A 31 -47.72 18.81 -6.33
C GLY A 31 -46.56 19.12 -7.28
N ARG A 32 -46.70 18.94 -8.61
CA ARG A 32 -45.54 18.95 -9.54
C ARG A 32 -45.06 20.33 -10.02
N LYS A 33 -45.77 21.43 -9.73
CA LYS A 33 -45.39 22.78 -10.21
C LYS A 33 -44.54 23.60 -9.23
N ALA A 34 -44.56 23.31 -7.93
CA ALA A 34 -43.77 24.03 -6.93
C ALA A 34 -42.27 23.60 -6.90
N SER A 35 -41.97 22.35 -7.27
CA SER A 35 -40.60 21.80 -7.21
C SER A 35 -39.64 22.35 -8.28
N ARG A 36 -40.14 22.74 -9.46
CA ARG A 36 -39.28 23.16 -10.59
C ARG A 36 -38.71 24.58 -10.44
N ARG A 37 -39.38 25.45 -9.68
CA ARG A 37 -38.92 26.83 -9.46
C ARG A 37 -37.80 26.93 -8.41
N LEU A 38 -37.80 26.04 -7.42
CA LEU A 38 -36.75 25.96 -6.38
C LEU A 38 -35.44 25.39 -6.93
N GLN A 39 -35.52 24.36 -7.76
CA GLN A 39 -34.35 23.76 -8.41
C GLN A 39 -33.65 24.74 -9.37
N HIS A 40 -34.42 25.52 -10.12
CA HIS A 40 -33.87 26.50 -11.06
C HIS A 40 -33.23 27.72 -10.39
N ALA A 41 -33.60 28.03 -9.13
CA ALA A 41 -32.97 29.09 -8.33
C ALA A 41 -31.64 28.61 -7.70
N LEU A 42 -31.57 27.36 -7.26
CA LEU A 42 -30.36 26.75 -6.71
C LEU A 42 -29.25 26.60 -7.76
N ASP A 43 -29.59 26.20 -8.98
CA ASP A 43 -28.62 26.10 -10.07
C ASP A 43 -28.07 27.47 -10.52
N LYS A 44 -28.90 28.52 -10.42
CA LYS A 44 -28.48 29.90 -10.73
C LYS A 44 -27.53 30.45 -9.66
N ALA A 45 -27.72 30.10 -8.40
CA ALA A 45 -26.83 30.46 -7.30
C ALA A 45 -25.47 29.74 -7.40
N ASN A 46 -25.46 28.44 -7.73
CA ASN A 46 -24.23 27.67 -7.92
C ASN A 46 -23.38 28.18 -9.09
N LYS A 47 -24.00 28.57 -10.21
CA LYS A 47 -23.28 29.20 -11.34
C LYS A 47 -22.67 30.57 -10.99
N MET A 48 -23.28 31.31 -10.07
CA MET A 48 -22.75 32.61 -9.62
C MET A 48 -21.56 32.44 -8.66
N LEU A 49 -21.61 31.44 -7.77
CA LEU A 49 -20.53 31.11 -6.85
C LEU A 49 -19.25 30.65 -7.58
N LEU A 50 -19.41 29.82 -8.62
CA LEU A 50 -18.31 29.37 -9.47
C LEU A 50 -17.65 30.54 -10.24
N LYS A 51 -18.43 31.56 -10.62
CA LYS A 51 -17.89 32.78 -11.25
C LYS A 51 -17.18 33.72 -10.27
N ALA A 52 -17.58 33.74 -9.00
CA ALA A 52 -16.89 34.52 -7.96
C ALA A 52 -15.57 33.87 -7.50
N SER A 53 -15.44 32.55 -7.62
CA SER A 53 -14.22 31.82 -7.26
C SER A 53 -13.06 32.06 -8.26
N GLN A 54 -13.36 32.37 -9.52
CA GLN A 54 -12.34 32.57 -10.56
C GLN A 54 -11.66 33.96 -10.51
N THR A 55 -12.11 34.88 -9.67
CA THR A 55 -11.61 36.28 -9.64
C THR A 55 -10.83 36.68 -8.40
N THR A 56 -10.52 35.76 -7.47
CA THR A 56 -9.75 36.11 -6.26
C THR A 56 -8.50 35.25 -6.13
N ARG A 57 -7.43 35.65 -6.83
CA ARG A 57 -6.06 35.22 -6.57
C ARG A 57 -5.50 36.01 -5.40
N LEU A 58 -5.40 35.41 -4.21
CA LEU A 58 -4.39 35.77 -3.21
C LEU A 58 -4.07 34.55 -2.35
N ASN A 59 -2.82 34.11 -2.41
CA ASN A 59 -2.20 33.20 -1.46
C ASN A 59 -1.98 33.91 -0.13
N LEU A 60 -2.37 33.30 0.99
CA LEU A 60 -1.65 33.44 2.25
C LEU A 60 -1.84 32.18 3.09
N ALA A 61 -0.71 31.54 3.41
CA ALA A 61 -0.63 30.39 4.29
C ALA A 61 -0.77 30.82 5.76
N LEU A 62 -1.51 30.05 6.57
CA LEU A 62 -1.05 29.59 7.88
C LEU A 62 -1.96 28.46 8.42
N ASN A 63 -1.34 27.57 9.19
CA ASN A 63 -1.84 26.30 9.71
C ASN A 63 -3.00 26.42 10.71
N SER A 64 -3.88 25.41 10.75
CA SER A 64 -4.20 24.59 11.94
C SER A 64 -5.66 24.09 11.94
N VAL A 65 -5.77 22.77 12.16
CA VAL A 65 -6.74 22.06 13.01
C VAL A 65 -8.25 22.29 12.82
N SER A 66 -8.93 21.15 12.69
CA SER A 66 -10.34 20.88 12.98
C SER A 66 -11.38 21.03 11.86
N ARG A 67 -11.98 19.85 11.60
CA ARG A 67 -13.38 19.58 11.28
C ARG A 67 -13.86 20.04 9.91
N LYS A 68 -14.05 19.06 9.03
CA LYS A 68 -15.13 19.14 8.04
C LYS A 68 -15.90 17.82 7.91
N PRO A 69 -17.19 17.93 7.54
CA PRO A 69 -18.25 17.10 8.08
C PRO A 69 -18.71 16.05 7.08
N THR A 70 -19.24 14.97 7.64
CA THR A 70 -20.02 13.94 6.95
C THR A 70 -21.17 14.54 6.16
N LEU A 71 -21.21 14.27 4.85
CA LEU A 71 -22.45 14.13 4.09
C LEU A 71 -22.29 12.91 3.17
N GLN A 72 -22.83 11.79 3.65
CA GLN A 72 -23.00 10.54 2.92
C GLN A 72 -24.01 10.71 1.79
N LEU A 73 -23.77 10.06 0.64
CA LEU A 73 -24.80 9.59 -0.29
C LEU A 73 -24.20 8.53 -1.25
N ALA A 74 -24.26 7.26 -0.83
CA ALA A 74 -24.45 6.02 -1.61
C ALA A 74 -23.71 4.84 -0.93
N PRO A 75 -24.38 3.70 -0.64
CA PRO A 75 -23.75 2.55 -0.01
C PRO A 75 -22.99 1.74 -1.05
N TYR A 76 -21.78 2.18 -1.39
CA TYR A 76 -20.76 1.23 -1.80
C TYR A 76 -20.31 0.52 -0.51
N SER A 77 -20.31 -0.81 -0.55
CA SER A 77 -19.91 -1.64 0.58
C SER A 77 -18.54 -1.19 1.10
N MET A 78 -18.49 -0.57 2.29
CA MET A 78 -17.24 -0.20 2.97
C MET A 78 -16.35 -1.42 3.25
N GLU A 79 -16.91 -2.62 3.09
CA GLU A 79 -16.28 -3.93 3.29
C GLU A 79 -15.33 -4.35 2.16
N ASP A 80 -15.25 -3.59 1.05
CA ASP A 80 -14.37 -3.91 -0.10
C ASP A 80 -13.39 -2.78 -0.47
N ALA A 81 -13.27 -1.76 0.39
CA ALA A 81 -12.25 -0.73 0.25
C ALA A 81 -10.86 -1.27 0.66
N ALA A 82 -9.80 -0.72 0.06
CA ALA A 82 -8.44 -1.00 0.47
C ALA A 82 -8.25 -0.69 1.97
N PRO A 83 -7.44 -1.46 2.71
CA PRO A 83 -7.11 -1.11 4.08
C PRO A 83 -6.48 0.28 4.10
N ASP A 84 -7.00 1.16 4.97
CA ASP A 84 -6.54 2.54 5.10
C ASP A 84 -5.72 2.73 6.39
N GLU A 85 -5.03 3.89 6.48
CA GLU A 85 -4.20 4.22 7.65
C GLU A 85 -5.02 4.35 8.93
N GLN A 86 -6.27 4.81 8.84
CA GLN A 86 -7.15 4.99 9.99
C GLN A 86 -7.55 3.63 10.60
N GLU A 87 -7.86 2.66 9.76
CA GLU A 87 -8.18 1.30 10.17
C GLU A 87 -6.96 0.59 10.76
N MET A 88 -5.78 0.80 10.19
CA MET A 88 -4.52 0.36 10.78
C MET A 88 -4.34 0.93 12.18
N ASP A 89 -4.46 2.24 12.37
CA ASP A 89 -4.32 2.88 13.68
C ASP A 89 -5.33 2.34 14.69
N ASN A 90 -6.58 2.14 14.26
CA ASN A 90 -7.63 1.55 15.09
C ASN A 90 -7.26 0.11 15.49
N TYR A 91 -6.78 -0.70 14.55
CA TYR A 91 -6.36 -2.08 14.82
C TYR A 91 -5.18 -2.15 15.78
N LEU A 92 -4.17 -1.30 15.58
CA LEU A 92 -3.01 -1.19 16.47
C LEU A 92 -3.44 -0.81 17.89
N LEU A 93 -4.34 0.17 18.02
CA LEU A 93 -4.89 0.58 19.31
C LEU A 93 -5.69 -0.54 19.98
N LEU A 94 -6.49 -1.28 19.21
CA LEU A 94 -7.27 -2.42 19.70
C LEU A 94 -6.35 -3.55 20.21
N ALA A 95 -5.31 -3.91 19.46
CA ALA A 95 -4.36 -4.95 19.86
C ALA A 95 -3.59 -4.57 21.14
N ALA A 96 -3.07 -3.34 21.21
CA ALA A 96 -2.38 -2.84 22.40
C ALA A 96 -3.32 -2.70 23.60
N GLY A 97 -4.53 -2.20 23.38
CA GLY A 97 -5.57 -2.07 24.41
C GLY A 97 -5.98 -3.43 24.97
N LEU A 98 -6.19 -4.43 24.11
CA LEU A 98 -6.50 -5.79 24.51
C LEU A 98 -5.38 -6.36 25.38
N HIS A 99 -4.11 -6.22 24.99
CA HIS A 99 -2.99 -6.67 25.81
C HIS A 99 -3.01 -6.06 27.22
N LYS A 100 -3.24 -4.75 27.34
CA LYS A 100 -3.34 -4.06 28.64
C LYS A 100 -4.53 -4.55 29.47
N LEU A 101 -5.67 -4.80 28.84
CA LEU A 101 -6.85 -5.33 29.53
C LEU A 101 -6.61 -6.76 30.02
N ILE A 102 -5.98 -7.62 29.23
CA ILE A 102 -5.62 -8.99 29.65
C ILE A 102 -4.63 -8.95 30.83
N GLN A 103 -3.67 -8.03 30.81
CA GLN A 103 -2.74 -7.84 31.94
C GLN A 103 -3.48 -7.45 33.22
N ALA A 104 -4.44 -6.53 33.13
CA ALA A 104 -5.27 -6.12 34.26
C ALA A 104 -6.16 -7.27 34.77
N GLU A 105 -6.77 -8.02 33.85
CA GLU A 105 -7.64 -9.15 34.17
C GLU A 105 -6.86 -10.27 34.87
N ARG A 106 -5.67 -10.61 34.39
CA ARG A 106 -4.80 -11.59 35.06
C ARG A 106 -4.43 -11.15 36.48
N ALA A 107 -4.14 -9.87 36.68
CA ALA A 107 -3.84 -9.34 38.02
C ALA A 107 -5.06 -9.36 38.96
N LEU A 108 -6.27 -9.20 38.42
CA LEU A 108 -7.52 -9.29 39.18
C LEU A 108 -7.86 -10.73 39.54
N VAL A 109 -7.81 -11.63 38.56
CA VAL A 109 -8.03 -13.08 38.72
C VAL A 109 -7.08 -13.66 39.75
N ALA A 110 -5.80 -13.26 39.73
CA ALA A 110 -4.80 -13.70 40.71
C ALA A 110 -5.11 -13.27 42.16
N LYS A 111 -5.85 -12.18 42.36
CA LYS A 111 -6.24 -11.68 43.69
C LYS A 111 -7.50 -12.33 44.25
N ILE A 112 -8.40 -12.79 43.38
CA ILE A 112 -9.74 -13.25 43.78
C ILE A 112 -9.82 -14.78 43.79
N LEU A 113 -9.18 -15.45 42.83
CA LEU A 113 -9.40 -16.87 42.56
C LEU A 113 -8.23 -17.77 43.04
N PRO A 114 -8.52 -19.01 43.47
CA PRO A 114 -7.49 -20.01 43.75
C PRO A 114 -6.66 -20.35 42.51
N THR A 115 -5.37 -20.63 42.69
CA THR A 115 -4.40 -20.86 41.60
C THR A 115 -4.82 -21.92 40.58
N SER A 116 -5.61 -22.92 40.98
CA SER A 116 -6.12 -23.97 40.09
C SER A 116 -7.13 -23.49 39.05
N LEU A 117 -7.88 -22.41 39.32
CA LEU A 117 -8.95 -21.91 38.44
C LEU A 117 -8.55 -20.65 37.67
N GLN A 118 -7.43 -20.01 38.02
CA GLN A 118 -7.01 -18.73 37.44
C GLN A 118 -6.88 -18.78 35.91
N ALA A 119 -6.19 -19.80 35.39
CA ALA A 119 -5.96 -19.92 33.94
C ALA A 119 -7.25 -20.18 33.16
N GLN A 120 -8.15 -21.02 33.70
CA GLN A 120 -9.41 -21.38 33.05
C GLN A 120 -10.37 -20.19 32.99
N VAL A 121 -10.47 -19.42 34.08
CA VAL A 121 -11.33 -18.23 34.11
C VAL A 121 -10.76 -17.12 33.23
N LEU A 122 -9.44 -16.88 33.29
CA LEU A 122 -8.79 -15.91 32.41
C LEU A 122 -9.04 -16.25 30.94
N GLU A 123 -8.84 -17.52 30.55
CA GLU A 123 -9.09 -18.01 29.20
C GLU A 123 -10.54 -17.77 28.76
N ALA A 124 -11.52 -18.13 29.60
CA ALA A 124 -12.93 -17.94 29.29
C ALA A 124 -13.29 -16.45 29.13
N THR A 125 -12.71 -15.56 29.93
CA THR A 125 -12.97 -14.12 29.86
C THR A 125 -12.36 -13.45 28.62
N VAL A 126 -11.18 -13.90 28.17
CA VAL A 126 -10.44 -13.21 27.08
C VAL A 126 -10.66 -13.83 25.70
N ARG A 127 -11.23 -15.04 25.61
CA ARG A 127 -11.39 -15.78 24.34
C ARG A 127 -12.07 -14.97 23.26
N ASP A 128 -13.25 -14.43 23.55
CA ASP A 128 -14.06 -13.71 22.55
C ASP A 128 -13.35 -12.43 22.08
N ALA A 129 -12.69 -11.72 22.99
CA ALA A 129 -11.94 -10.51 22.64
C ALA A 129 -10.70 -10.82 21.78
N MET A 130 -10.01 -11.93 22.07
CA MET A 130 -8.90 -12.43 21.26
C MET A 130 -9.38 -12.91 19.88
N ASP A 131 -10.56 -13.52 19.80
CA ASP A 131 -11.18 -13.93 18.54
C ASP A 131 -11.53 -12.74 17.65
N LEU A 132 -12.04 -11.66 18.24
CA LEU A 132 -12.33 -10.42 17.52
C LEU A 132 -11.06 -9.77 16.95
N VAL A 133 -10.00 -9.62 17.76
CA VAL A 133 -8.72 -9.05 17.28
C VAL A 133 -8.05 -9.96 16.24
N ALA A 134 -8.19 -11.28 16.37
CA ALA A 134 -7.69 -12.20 15.36
C ALA A 134 -8.47 -12.04 14.03
N HIS A 135 -9.79 -11.97 14.12
CA HIS A 135 -10.66 -11.78 12.97
C HIS A 135 -10.40 -10.47 12.23
N ASP A 136 -10.24 -9.36 12.96
CA ASP A 136 -9.93 -8.05 12.37
C ASP A 136 -8.58 -8.07 11.62
N GLY A 137 -7.57 -8.74 12.19
CA GLY A 137 -6.28 -8.92 11.54
C GLY A 137 -6.37 -9.75 10.24
N ASP A 138 -7.11 -10.85 10.27
CA ASP A 138 -7.36 -11.69 9.09
C ASP A 138 -8.20 -10.96 8.01
N SER A 139 -9.12 -10.09 8.43
CA SER A 139 -9.92 -9.25 7.53
C SER A 139 -9.05 -8.24 6.77
N ILE A 140 -8.14 -7.55 7.48
CA ILE A 140 -7.15 -6.66 6.88
C ILE A 140 -6.28 -7.42 5.88
N ALA A 141 -5.76 -8.58 6.26
CA ALA A 141 -4.95 -9.41 5.37
C ALA A 141 -5.72 -9.85 4.11
N THR A 142 -6.99 -10.24 4.28
CA THR A 142 -7.85 -10.67 3.18
C THR A 142 -8.13 -9.53 2.21
N ARG A 143 -8.38 -8.31 2.70
CA ARG A 143 -8.59 -7.13 1.85
C ARG A 143 -7.31 -6.70 1.14
N ALA A 144 -6.16 -6.69 1.83
CA ALA A 144 -4.86 -6.46 1.19
C ALA A 144 -4.62 -7.45 0.05
N LYS A 145 -4.90 -8.74 0.27
CA LYS A 145 -4.80 -9.80 -0.76
C LYS A 145 -5.70 -9.56 -1.98
N ARG A 146 -6.91 -9.03 -1.78
CA ARG A 146 -7.80 -8.64 -2.89
C ARG A 146 -7.24 -7.47 -3.70
N CYS A 147 -6.70 -6.44 -3.04
CA CYS A 147 -6.05 -5.30 -3.71
C CYS A 147 -4.85 -5.75 -4.56
N ILE A 148 -4.02 -6.64 -4.02
CA ILE A 148 -2.87 -7.22 -4.73
C ILE A 148 -3.33 -7.93 -6.02
N THR A 149 -4.42 -8.70 -5.95
CA THR A 149 -5.01 -9.36 -7.13
C THR A 149 -5.49 -8.35 -8.19
N ARG A 150 -5.95 -7.17 -7.75
CA ARG A 150 -6.35 -6.04 -8.61
C ARG A 150 -5.16 -5.22 -9.13
N ARG A 151 -3.92 -5.62 -8.82
CA ARG A 151 -2.65 -4.89 -9.08
C ARG A 151 -2.54 -3.55 -8.33
N ASP A 152 -3.30 -3.39 -7.25
CA ASP A 152 -3.09 -2.30 -6.31
C ASP A 152 -2.20 -2.78 -5.16
N PHE A 153 -0.89 -2.59 -5.35
CA PHE A 153 0.12 -3.01 -4.39
C PHE A 153 0.29 -2.02 -3.24
N SER A 154 -0.25 -0.80 -3.34
CA SER A 154 -0.13 0.21 -2.28
C SER A 154 -0.76 -0.24 -0.97
N ALA A 155 -1.83 -1.04 -1.05
CA ALA A 155 -2.50 -1.64 0.10
C ALA A 155 -1.59 -2.50 1.00
N VAL A 156 -0.48 -3.04 0.47
CA VAL A 156 0.46 -3.83 1.29
C VAL A 156 1.24 -2.97 2.27
N LEU A 157 1.42 -1.67 1.99
CA LEU A 157 2.23 -0.79 2.83
C LEU A 157 1.66 -0.68 4.25
N VAL A 158 0.33 -0.69 4.36
CA VAL A 158 -0.42 -0.69 5.63
C VAL A 158 -0.15 -1.95 6.48
N VAL A 159 0.24 -3.06 5.85
CA VAL A 159 0.53 -4.33 6.56
C VAL A 159 1.85 -4.26 7.34
N PHE A 160 2.85 -3.47 6.89
CA PHE A 160 4.17 -3.45 7.53
C PHE A 160 4.17 -2.85 8.95
N PRO A 161 3.52 -1.70 9.23
CA PRO A 161 3.37 -1.20 10.59
C PRO A 161 2.65 -2.18 11.52
N ILE A 162 1.61 -2.84 11.01
CA ILE A 162 0.86 -3.86 11.75
C ILE A 162 1.77 -5.02 12.13
N LEU A 163 2.50 -5.57 11.17
CA LEU A 163 3.47 -6.65 11.40
C LEU A 163 4.53 -6.27 12.44
N LYS A 164 5.04 -5.05 12.36
CA LYS A 164 6.03 -4.55 13.32
C LYS A 164 5.47 -4.55 14.74
N HIS A 165 4.33 -3.89 14.93
CA HIS A 165 3.75 -3.70 16.26
C HIS A 165 3.27 -5.03 16.87
N LEU A 166 2.59 -5.87 16.09
CA LEU A 166 2.16 -7.18 16.56
C LEU A 166 3.37 -8.08 16.88
N GLY A 167 4.46 -7.96 16.11
CA GLY A 167 5.71 -8.68 16.37
C GLY A 167 6.36 -8.28 17.70
N GLU A 168 6.38 -6.98 18.01
CA GLU A 168 6.85 -6.43 19.29
C GLU A 168 5.94 -6.83 20.46
N LEU A 169 4.62 -6.85 20.25
CA LEU A 169 3.63 -7.18 21.27
C LEU A 169 3.57 -8.68 21.59
N LYS A 170 3.86 -9.54 20.61
CA LYS A 170 3.77 -11.00 20.72
C LYS A 170 4.41 -11.59 21.98
N PRO A 171 5.71 -11.36 22.30
CA PRO A 171 6.35 -11.99 23.46
C PRO A 171 5.70 -11.58 24.79
N ASP A 172 5.25 -10.32 24.90
CA ASP A 172 4.59 -9.84 26.11
C ASP A 172 3.18 -10.39 26.26
N LEU A 173 2.47 -10.56 25.15
CA LEU A 173 1.16 -11.19 25.15
C LEU A 173 1.28 -12.68 25.50
N GLU A 174 2.19 -13.42 24.85
CA GLU A 174 2.45 -14.85 25.13
C GLU A 174 2.78 -15.09 26.60
N ARG A 175 3.59 -14.21 27.20
CA ARG A 175 3.86 -14.25 28.64
C ARG A 175 2.60 -13.98 29.48
N THR A 176 1.73 -13.09 29.02
CA THR A 176 0.50 -12.72 29.73
C THR A 176 -0.57 -13.82 29.68
N VAL A 177 -0.63 -14.61 28.60
CA VAL A 177 -1.55 -15.75 28.46
C VAL A 177 -0.90 -17.11 28.79
N GLU A 178 0.25 -17.09 29.46
CA GLU A 178 0.93 -18.31 29.92
C GLU A 178 0.02 -19.11 30.86
N GLY A 179 -0.18 -20.39 30.54
CA GLY A 179 -1.07 -21.30 31.27
C GLY A 179 -2.46 -21.47 30.65
N CYS A 180 -2.86 -20.64 29.68
CA CYS A 180 -4.08 -20.83 28.90
C CYS A 180 -3.89 -21.85 27.76
N ASP A 181 -5.02 -22.34 27.21
CA ASP A 181 -5.02 -23.29 26.09
C ASP A 181 -4.20 -22.82 24.88
N TYR A 182 -3.62 -23.79 24.16
CA TYR A 182 -2.81 -23.54 22.98
C TYR A 182 -3.60 -22.82 21.87
N ALA A 183 -4.90 -23.13 21.70
CA ALA A 183 -5.71 -22.51 20.66
C ALA A 183 -5.89 -21.00 20.87
N LEU A 184 -5.90 -20.53 22.11
CA LEU A 184 -5.92 -19.09 22.41
C LEU A 184 -4.56 -18.45 22.12
N ARG A 185 -3.48 -19.10 22.56
CA ARG A 185 -2.10 -18.60 22.43
C ARG A 185 -1.63 -18.51 20.98
N SER A 186 -2.10 -19.42 20.12
CA SER A 186 -1.68 -19.47 18.72
C SER A 186 -2.36 -18.42 17.82
N LYS A 187 -3.45 -17.77 18.26
CA LYS A 187 -4.22 -16.82 17.43
C LYS A 187 -3.38 -15.64 16.95
N PHE A 188 -2.65 -14.99 17.85
CA PHE A 188 -1.76 -13.87 17.48
C PHE A 188 -0.63 -14.31 16.54
N ALA A 189 -0.06 -15.49 16.80
CA ALA A 189 0.96 -16.05 15.92
C ALA A 189 0.41 -16.38 14.53
N SER A 190 -0.84 -16.86 14.45
CA SER A 190 -1.55 -17.15 13.20
C SER A 190 -1.77 -15.88 12.39
N VAL A 191 -2.29 -14.81 12.99
CA VAL A 191 -2.51 -13.52 12.30
C VAL A 191 -1.20 -12.94 11.80
N LEU A 192 -0.13 -13.00 12.60
CA LEU A 192 1.20 -12.58 12.17
C LEU A 192 1.70 -13.35 10.94
N ASP A 193 1.51 -14.68 10.91
CA ASP A 193 1.92 -15.51 9.77
C ASP A 193 1.06 -15.23 8.52
N THR A 194 -0.26 -14.99 8.69
CA THR A 194 -1.16 -14.57 7.60
C THR A 194 -0.74 -13.23 7.00
N LEU A 195 -0.51 -12.21 7.83
CA LEU A 195 -0.08 -10.88 7.40
C LEU A 195 1.30 -10.95 6.75
N HIS A 196 2.22 -11.74 7.31
CA HIS A 196 3.55 -11.92 6.76
C HIS A 196 3.47 -12.56 5.37
N THR A 197 2.74 -13.66 5.23
CA THR A 197 2.56 -14.36 3.95
C THR A 197 1.92 -13.46 2.91
N THR A 198 0.94 -12.66 3.32
CA THR A 198 0.30 -11.65 2.46
C THR A 198 1.30 -10.61 1.98
N GLY A 199 2.11 -10.04 2.87
CA GLY A 199 3.14 -9.06 2.53
C GLY A 199 4.22 -9.61 1.58
N ALA A 200 4.70 -10.82 1.88
CA ALA A 200 5.69 -11.50 1.04
C ALA A 200 5.17 -11.76 -0.38
N LYS A 201 3.94 -12.30 -0.46
CA LYS A 201 3.29 -12.58 -1.74
C LYS A 201 3.03 -11.31 -2.54
N ALA A 202 2.65 -10.21 -1.88
CA ALA A 202 2.47 -8.92 -2.53
C ALA A 202 3.74 -8.43 -3.22
N LEU A 203 4.89 -8.52 -2.53
CA LEU A 203 6.17 -8.08 -3.06
C LEU A 203 6.64 -8.97 -4.22
N GLU A 204 6.38 -10.27 -4.15
CA GLU A 204 6.67 -11.19 -5.24
C GLU A 204 5.81 -10.89 -6.49
N GLU A 205 4.49 -10.78 -6.32
CA GLU A 205 3.57 -10.44 -7.39
C GLU A 205 3.82 -9.04 -7.97
N PHE A 206 4.22 -8.07 -7.14
CA PHE A 206 4.61 -6.74 -7.62
C PHE A 206 5.77 -6.84 -8.60
N ALA A 207 6.85 -7.53 -8.23
CA ALA A 207 8.01 -7.72 -9.10
C ALA A 207 7.59 -8.38 -10.43
N GLU A 208 6.80 -9.46 -10.38
CA GLU A 208 6.28 -10.09 -11.60
C GLU A 208 5.38 -9.16 -12.44
N SER A 209 4.57 -8.33 -11.79
CA SER A 209 3.68 -7.38 -12.46
C SER A 209 4.45 -6.31 -13.24
N VAL A 210 5.61 -5.85 -12.73
CA VAL A 210 6.49 -4.88 -13.40
C VAL A 210 7.00 -5.43 -14.73
N ARG A 211 7.30 -6.74 -14.78
CA ARG A 211 7.71 -7.42 -16.02
C ARG A 211 6.57 -7.54 -17.02
N ASN A 212 5.36 -7.82 -16.54
CA ASN A 212 4.19 -8.19 -17.34
C ASN A 212 3.16 -7.06 -17.49
N GLU A 213 3.56 -5.81 -17.29
CA GLU A 213 2.65 -4.67 -17.38
C GLU A 213 2.23 -4.43 -18.83
N SER A 214 1.03 -4.84 -19.23
CA SER A 214 0.56 -4.77 -20.63
C SER A 214 -0.41 -3.61 -20.93
N GLY A 215 -0.78 -2.82 -19.92
CA GLY A 215 -1.96 -1.95 -19.97
C GLY A 215 -1.75 -0.53 -20.56
N ALA A 216 -0.56 0.05 -20.40
CA ALA A 216 -0.31 1.43 -20.82
C ALA A 216 0.44 1.48 -22.16
N GLY A 217 -0.12 2.20 -23.14
CA GLY A 217 0.58 2.53 -24.38
C GLY A 217 1.79 3.41 -24.11
N LEU A 218 2.89 3.18 -24.83
CA LEU A 218 4.09 4.00 -24.66
C LEU A 218 3.88 5.43 -25.22
N PRO A 219 4.46 6.47 -24.59
CA PRO A 219 4.36 7.85 -25.07
C PRO A 219 4.90 8.00 -26.49
N LYS A 220 4.19 8.69 -27.38
CA LYS A 220 4.60 8.79 -28.79
C LYS A 220 5.90 9.57 -29.01
N ASP A 221 6.24 10.45 -28.07
CA ASP A 221 7.41 11.33 -28.06
C ASP A 221 8.61 10.72 -27.32
N GLY A 222 8.48 9.51 -26.77
CA GLY A 222 9.56 8.85 -26.04
C GLY A 222 9.85 9.46 -24.68
N THR A 223 8.87 10.12 -24.04
CA THR A 223 9.01 10.56 -22.64
C THR A 223 8.99 9.39 -21.66
N VAL A 224 9.16 9.69 -20.37
CA VAL A 224 9.06 8.71 -19.29
C VAL A 224 7.69 8.02 -19.31
N ALA A 225 7.68 6.70 -19.19
CA ALA A 225 6.47 5.91 -19.11
C ALA A 225 5.85 6.04 -17.71
N GLU A 226 4.52 6.09 -17.63
CA GLU A 226 3.80 6.15 -16.35
C GLU A 226 4.17 4.98 -15.42
N GLY A 227 4.27 3.76 -15.98
CA GLY A 227 4.69 2.57 -15.24
C GLY A 227 6.06 2.73 -14.56
N THR A 228 7.00 3.45 -15.19
CA THR A 228 8.31 3.76 -14.56
C THR A 228 8.13 4.64 -13.33
N SER A 229 7.28 5.66 -13.41
CA SER A 229 6.98 6.52 -12.26
C SER A 229 6.26 5.76 -11.16
N ASN A 230 5.27 4.94 -11.50
CA ASN A 230 4.50 4.16 -10.53
C ASN A 230 5.38 3.17 -9.76
N VAL A 231 6.30 2.50 -10.45
CA VAL A 231 7.27 1.60 -9.81
C VAL A 231 8.17 2.34 -8.84
N LEU A 232 8.70 3.50 -9.24
CA LEU A 232 9.60 4.27 -8.38
C LEU A 232 8.89 4.82 -7.15
N VAL A 233 7.67 5.36 -7.28
CA VAL A 233 6.87 5.82 -6.14
C VAL A 233 6.63 4.69 -5.14
N PHE A 234 6.27 3.50 -5.62
CA PHE A 234 6.10 2.34 -4.75
C PHE A 234 7.40 1.94 -4.04
N LEU A 235 8.53 1.91 -4.76
CA LEU A 235 9.82 1.57 -4.16
C LEU A 235 10.25 2.61 -3.12
N GLU A 236 10.03 3.90 -3.38
CA GLU A 236 10.30 4.99 -2.43
C GLU A 236 9.48 4.82 -1.14
N GLN A 237 8.18 4.54 -1.25
CA GLN A 237 7.31 4.27 -0.09
C GLN A 237 7.73 2.99 0.64
N LEU A 238 8.11 1.95 -0.08
CA LEU A 238 8.59 0.69 0.50
C LEU A 238 9.89 0.89 1.30
N ALA A 239 10.75 1.84 0.89
CA ALA A 239 11.99 2.14 1.57
C ALA A 239 11.78 2.73 2.97
N GLU A 240 10.64 3.37 3.25
CA GLU A 240 10.28 3.83 4.61
C GLU A 240 10.08 2.65 5.58
N TYR A 241 9.72 1.49 5.04
CA TYR A 241 9.49 0.24 5.80
C TYR A 241 10.65 -0.75 5.64
N ALA A 242 11.87 -0.26 5.39
CA ALA A 242 13.00 -1.10 4.98
C ALA A 242 13.27 -2.31 5.88
N ASP A 243 13.22 -2.11 7.20
CA ASP A 243 13.49 -3.18 8.17
C ASP A 243 12.41 -4.27 8.11
N MET A 244 11.13 -3.87 8.06
CA MET A 244 10.01 -4.82 8.00
C MET A 244 9.89 -5.51 6.64
N ALA A 245 10.00 -4.76 5.55
CA ALA A 245 9.99 -5.32 4.20
C ALA A 245 11.15 -6.30 4.03
N GLY A 246 12.35 -5.94 4.50
CA GLY A 246 13.51 -6.83 4.52
C GLY A 246 13.30 -8.09 5.35
N ALA A 247 12.68 -7.98 6.53
CA ALA A 247 12.35 -9.14 7.37
C ALA A 247 11.35 -10.09 6.68
N VAL A 248 10.32 -9.53 6.03
CA VAL A 248 9.31 -10.29 5.26
C VAL A 248 9.95 -11.02 4.08
N LEU A 249 10.79 -10.32 3.33
CA LEU A 249 11.52 -10.86 2.19
C LEU A 249 12.50 -11.95 2.59
N ARG A 250 13.18 -11.80 3.73
CA ARG A 250 14.19 -12.75 4.20
C ARG A 250 13.63 -14.17 4.40
N ARG A 251 12.38 -14.31 4.84
CA ARG A 251 11.77 -15.63 5.06
C ARG A 251 11.58 -16.42 3.75
N ASN A 252 11.44 -15.73 2.62
CA ASN A 252 11.21 -16.35 1.30
C ASN A 252 12.47 -16.42 0.43
N LEU A 253 13.39 -15.46 0.57
CA LEU A 253 14.61 -15.38 -0.26
C LEU A 253 15.73 -16.31 0.21
N PHE A 254 15.66 -16.88 1.43
CA PHE A 254 16.79 -17.59 2.05
C PHE A 254 16.46 -19.02 2.45
N THR A 255 16.33 -19.90 1.46
CA THR A 255 16.55 -21.35 1.60
C THR A 255 18.04 -21.69 1.45
N ASP A 256 18.86 -20.83 0.82
CA ASP A 256 20.29 -21.07 0.59
C ASP A 256 21.19 -20.29 1.59
N GLN A 257 21.69 -21.01 2.60
CA GLN A 257 22.40 -20.50 3.78
C GLN A 257 23.88 -20.10 3.59
N SER A 258 24.31 -19.46 2.49
CA SER A 258 25.77 -19.24 2.28
C SER A 258 26.27 -17.79 2.30
N ALA A 259 25.43 -16.77 2.11
CA ALA A 259 25.95 -15.43 1.76
C ALA A 259 25.89 -14.35 2.86
N LEU A 260 25.31 -14.61 4.05
CA LEU A 260 25.03 -13.55 5.03
C LEU A 260 25.77 -13.76 6.36
N TYR A 261 27.09 -13.62 6.34
CA TYR A 261 27.89 -13.37 7.54
C TYR A 261 28.22 -11.86 7.65
N SER A 262 27.20 -11.00 7.70
CA SER A 262 27.40 -9.63 8.17
C SER A 262 27.20 -9.62 9.70
N LYS A 263 28.16 -9.06 10.43
CA LYS A 263 28.18 -8.98 11.91
C LYS A 263 27.09 -8.06 12.50
N ASP A 264 26.27 -7.45 11.65
CA ASP A 264 25.26 -6.47 12.04
C ASP A 264 23.87 -6.88 11.53
N PRO A 265 22.96 -7.34 12.41
CA PRO A 265 21.64 -7.83 12.02
C PRO A 265 20.70 -6.73 11.51
N GLU A 266 20.88 -5.46 11.87
CA GLU A 266 20.03 -4.37 11.38
C GLU A 266 20.27 -4.09 9.90
N ASN A 267 21.53 -4.12 9.49
CA ASN A 267 21.90 -3.89 8.09
C ASN A 267 21.51 -5.07 7.17
N VAL A 268 21.25 -6.26 7.72
CA VAL A 268 20.82 -7.42 6.93
C VAL A 268 19.47 -7.17 6.28
N HIS A 269 18.47 -6.68 7.01
CA HIS A 269 17.13 -6.46 6.44
C HIS A 269 17.14 -5.42 5.34
N LYS A 270 17.85 -4.31 5.57
CA LYS A 270 18.05 -3.24 4.56
C LYS A 270 18.79 -3.75 3.32
N MET A 271 19.82 -4.58 3.50
CA MET A 271 20.52 -5.21 2.38
C MET A 271 19.61 -6.16 1.59
N VAL A 272 18.79 -6.99 2.27
CA VAL A 272 17.81 -7.88 1.60
C VAL A 272 16.82 -7.06 0.79
N LEU A 273 16.32 -5.95 1.32
CA LEU A 273 15.48 -5.03 0.56
C LEU A 273 16.24 -4.43 -0.64
N GLY A 274 17.50 -4.04 -0.47
CA GLY A 274 18.36 -3.59 -1.57
C GLY A 274 18.48 -4.61 -2.72
N ILE A 275 18.64 -5.90 -2.40
CA ILE A 275 18.65 -6.99 -3.38
C ILE A 275 17.30 -7.07 -4.12
N TYR A 276 16.19 -6.94 -3.39
CA TYR A 276 14.85 -6.92 -3.97
C TYR A 276 14.63 -5.71 -4.89
N ILE A 277 14.99 -4.50 -4.45
CA ILE A 277 14.91 -3.27 -5.25
C ILE A 277 15.71 -3.45 -6.55
N LYS A 278 16.93 -3.97 -6.47
CA LYS A 278 17.76 -4.28 -7.64
C LYS A 278 17.05 -5.25 -8.60
N LYS A 279 16.41 -6.30 -8.08
CA LYS A 279 15.63 -7.26 -8.88
C LYS A 279 14.46 -6.57 -9.60
N VAL A 280 13.71 -5.71 -8.91
CA VAL A 280 12.60 -4.96 -9.51
C VAL A 280 13.09 -4.01 -10.61
N LEU A 281 14.17 -3.26 -10.37
CA LEU A 281 14.74 -2.34 -11.35
C LEU A 281 15.26 -3.07 -12.60
N ALA A 282 15.86 -4.26 -12.42
CA ALA A 282 16.26 -5.10 -13.54
C ALA A 282 15.05 -5.56 -14.38
N GLN A 283 13.94 -5.90 -13.73
CA GLN A 283 12.69 -6.28 -14.41
C GLN A 283 12.04 -5.09 -15.13
N LEU A 284 12.05 -3.90 -14.50
CA LEU A 284 11.61 -2.66 -15.14
C LEU A 284 12.44 -2.35 -16.39
N ASN A 285 13.76 -2.46 -16.29
CA ASN A 285 14.65 -2.27 -17.45
C ASN A 285 14.32 -3.25 -18.59
N LEU A 286 14.14 -4.54 -18.28
CA LEU A 286 13.75 -5.54 -19.27
C LEU A 286 12.39 -5.21 -19.92
N ALA A 287 11.42 -4.74 -19.13
CA ALA A 287 10.12 -4.33 -19.63
C ALA A 287 10.24 -3.11 -20.57
N LEU A 288 11.02 -2.10 -20.19
CA LEU A 288 11.26 -0.90 -21.01
C LEU A 288 11.91 -1.23 -22.35
N VAL A 289 12.94 -2.10 -22.33
CA VAL A 289 13.61 -2.57 -23.55
C VAL A 289 12.62 -3.33 -24.45
N SER A 290 11.95 -4.34 -23.90
CA SER A 290 10.99 -5.17 -24.65
C SER A 290 9.86 -4.35 -25.25
N LYS A 291 9.25 -3.44 -24.47
CA LYS A 291 8.15 -2.59 -24.93
C LYS A 291 8.61 -1.59 -25.99
N SER A 292 9.75 -0.94 -25.81
CA SER A 292 10.27 0.02 -26.78
C SER A 292 10.61 -0.64 -28.11
N ASP A 293 11.18 -1.86 -28.09
CA ASP A 293 11.45 -2.63 -29.31
C ASP A 293 10.19 -3.04 -30.05
N ALA A 294 9.12 -3.38 -29.31
CA ALA A 294 7.84 -3.76 -29.90
C ALA A 294 7.01 -2.57 -30.40
N SER A 295 7.13 -1.39 -29.77
CA SER A 295 6.19 -0.27 -30.00
C SER A 295 6.70 0.80 -30.96
N TYR A 296 7.99 1.14 -30.93
CA TYR A 296 8.54 2.18 -31.79
C TYR A 296 9.23 1.56 -33.00
N SER A 297 8.98 2.05 -34.21
CA SER A 297 9.73 1.62 -35.40
C SER A 297 11.09 2.32 -35.53
N ASP A 298 11.16 3.59 -35.12
CA ASP A 298 12.38 4.40 -35.17
C ASP A 298 13.37 4.03 -34.05
N LEU A 299 14.58 3.66 -34.43
CA LEU A 299 15.66 3.29 -33.52
C LEU A 299 16.13 4.47 -32.67
N ALA A 300 16.12 5.69 -33.20
CA ALA A 300 16.53 6.88 -32.45
C ALA A 300 15.51 7.18 -31.34
N LEU A 301 14.21 7.04 -31.64
CA LEU A 301 13.13 7.19 -30.66
C LEU A 301 13.19 6.11 -29.56
N ARG A 302 13.50 4.84 -29.92
CA ARG A 302 13.75 3.78 -28.91
C ARG A 302 14.88 4.15 -27.96
N ALA A 303 16.00 4.62 -28.50
CA ALA A 303 17.16 5.00 -27.71
C ALA A 303 16.87 6.21 -26.80
N LEU A 304 16.13 7.21 -27.31
CA LEU A 304 15.69 8.37 -26.55
C LEU A 304 14.74 7.98 -25.40
N PHE A 305 13.75 7.13 -25.70
CA PHE A 305 12.81 6.63 -24.70
C PHE A 305 13.52 5.92 -23.56
N ARG A 306 14.46 5.01 -23.87
CA ARG A 306 15.26 4.31 -22.86
C ARG A 306 16.04 5.33 -22.03
N LEU A 307 16.84 6.18 -22.68
CA LEU A 307 17.62 7.23 -22.00
C LEU A 307 16.78 8.07 -21.03
N ASN A 308 15.59 8.52 -21.45
CA ASN A 308 14.70 9.31 -20.60
C ASN A 308 14.24 8.53 -19.36
N ASN A 309 13.82 7.28 -19.51
CA ASN A 309 13.36 6.45 -18.41
C ASN A 309 14.51 6.05 -17.47
N HIS A 310 15.67 5.65 -18.02
CA HIS A 310 16.85 5.34 -17.22
C HIS A 310 17.36 6.56 -16.45
N ASN A 311 17.39 7.73 -17.08
CA ASN A 311 17.74 8.98 -16.39
C ASN A 311 16.74 9.30 -15.27
N TYR A 312 15.44 9.07 -15.50
CA TYR A 312 14.43 9.25 -14.46
C TYR A 312 14.65 8.29 -13.27
N VAL A 313 14.90 7.01 -13.54
CA VAL A 313 15.25 6.02 -12.51
C VAL A 313 16.47 6.48 -11.70
N VAL A 314 17.58 6.81 -12.35
CA VAL A 314 18.81 7.22 -11.65
C VAL A 314 18.59 8.48 -10.81
N ASN A 315 17.86 9.47 -11.34
CA ASN A 315 17.52 10.66 -10.57
C ASN A 315 16.65 10.33 -9.34
N ALA A 316 15.67 9.43 -9.46
CA ALA A 316 14.87 8.98 -8.32
C ALA A 316 15.72 8.23 -7.28
N LEU A 317 16.63 7.35 -7.73
CA LEU A 317 17.56 6.63 -6.85
C LEU A 317 18.44 7.60 -6.04
N CYS A 318 18.99 8.63 -6.70
CA CYS A 318 19.86 9.62 -6.05
C CYS A 318 19.12 10.60 -5.14
N ARG A 319 17.82 10.80 -5.34
CA ARG A 319 17.00 11.74 -4.54
C ARG A 319 16.37 11.10 -3.31
N SER A 320 16.40 9.77 -3.21
CA SER A 320 15.77 8.98 -2.15
C SER A 320 16.80 8.10 -1.44
N SER A 321 16.38 7.40 -0.39
CA SER A 321 17.20 6.39 0.30
C SER A 321 17.41 5.11 -0.51
N LEU A 322 16.85 5.01 -1.73
CA LEU A 322 16.97 3.83 -2.58
C LEU A 322 18.41 3.57 -3.01
N MET A 323 19.20 4.60 -3.31
CA MET A 323 20.61 4.41 -3.65
C MET A 323 21.41 3.86 -2.46
N GLU A 324 21.13 4.31 -1.24
CA GLU A 324 21.78 3.80 -0.03
C GLU A 324 21.49 2.31 0.18
N LEU A 325 20.23 1.89 0.02
CA LEU A 325 19.83 0.49 0.09
C LEU A 325 20.49 -0.36 -1.01
N LEU A 326 20.59 0.18 -2.22
CA LEU A 326 21.28 -0.50 -3.33
C LEU A 326 22.77 -0.66 -3.07
N LEU A 327 23.44 0.34 -2.51
CA LEU A 327 24.87 0.28 -2.18
C LEU A 327 25.18 -0.75 -1.09
N LEU A 328 24.24 -0.99 -0.17
CA LEU A 328 24.35 -2.09 0.80
C LEU A 328 24.31 -3.47 0.12
N ALA A 329 23.54 -3.62 -0.96
CA ALA A 329 23.42 -4.87 -1.71
C ALA A 329 24.52 -5.03 -2.78
N GLU A 330 24.95 -3.94 -3.41
CA GLU A 330 25.97 -3.91 -4.45
C GLU A 330 26.78 -2.60 -4.33
N PRO A 331 28.04 -2.65 -3.84
CA PRO A 331 28.87 -1.46 -3.67
C PRO A 331 29.17 -0.71 -4.98
N SER A 332 29.14 -1.41 -6.12
CA SER A 332 29.34 -0.83 -7.47
C SER A 332 28.09 -0.19 -8.07
N ALA A 333 26.92 -0.26 -7.41
CA ALA A 333 25.64 0.14 -8.00
C ALA A 333 25.65 1.55 -8.59
N ALA A 334 26.22 2.53 -7.88
CA ALA A 334 26.30 3.91 -8.34
C ALA A 334 27.07 4.04 -9.67
N GLN A 335 28.21 3.35 -9.79
CA GLN A 335 29.00 3.32 -11.02
C GLN A 335 28.25 2.60 -12.15
N THR A 336 27.61 1.46 -11.85
CA THR A 336 26.83 0.69 -12.81
C THR A 336 25.74 1.54 -13.46
N TYR A 337 25.00 2.32 -12.68
CA TYR A 337 23.96 3.22 -13.20
C TYR A 337 24.52 4.43 -13.96
N HIS A 338 25.66 4.97 -13.52
CA HIS A 338 26.36 6.03 -14.25
C HIS A 338 26.80 5.54 -15.65
N ASP A 339 27.41 4.37 -15.73
CA ASP A 339 27.88 3.78 -16.99
C ASP A 339 26.72 3.41 -17.92
N LEU A 340 25.59 2.97 -17.35
CA LEU A 340 24.35 2.75 -18.08
C LEU A 340 23.88 4.03 -18.80
N LEU A 341 23.81 5.15 -18.08
CA LEU A 341 23.41 6.43 -18.69
C LEU A 341 24.39 6.92 -19.74
N LEU A 342 25.69 6.75 -19.51
CA LEU A 342 26.71 7.13 -20.49
C LEU A 342 26.56 6.30 -21.78
N LYS A 343 26.29 5.00 -21.64
CA LYS A 343 26.02 4.10 -22.76
C LYS A 343 24.74 4.51 -23.50
N ASP A 344 23.64 4.77 -22.80
CA ASP A 344 22.37 5.16 -23.41
C ASP A 344 22.47 6.51 -24.15
N LYS A 345 23.18 7.48 -23.57
CA LYS A 345 23.47 8.76 -24.23
C LYS A 345 24.28 8.56 -25.52
N THR A 346 25.33 7.75 -25.44
CA THR A 346 26.17 7.44 -26.61
C THR A 346 25.37 6.71 -27.69
N ASN A 347 24.52 5.76 -27.29
CA ASN A 347 23.66 5.01 -28.19
C ASN A 347 22.63 5.90 -28.89
N TYR A 348 21.98 6.80 -28.15
CA TYR A 348 21.05 7.78 -28.71
C TYR A 348 21.72 8.68 -29.74
N VAL A 349 22.86 9.29 -29.40
CA VAL A 349 23.61 10.18 -30.32
C VAL A 349 24.06 9.42 -31.56
N THR A 350 24.64 8.22 -31.37
CA THR A 350 25.14 7.41 -32.49
C THR A 350 24.02 7.02 -33.43
N THR A 351 22.89 6.57 -32.90
CA THR A 351 21.73 6.13 -33.70
C THR A 351 21.06 7.30 -34.43
N THR A 352 20.88 8.42 -33.74
CA THR A 352 20.21 9.62 -34.31
C THR A 352 20.99 10.21 -35.48
N PHE A 353 22.32 10.32 -35.34
CA PHE A 353 23.17 10.93 -36.36
C PHE A 353 23.82 9.92 -37.31
N ALA A 354 23.51 8.62 -37.22
CA ALA A 354 24.14 7.57 -38.03
C ALA A 354 24.09 7.88 -39.53
N LYS A 355 22.91 8.26 -40.03
CA LYS A 355 22.69 8.60 -41.45
C LYS A 355 23.38 9.89 -41.86
N ALA A 356 23.41 10.91 -41.01
CA ALA A 356 24.14 12.14 -41.29
C ALA A 356 25.66 11.89 -41.34
N ARG A 357 26.17 11.05 -40.43
CA ARG A 357 27.58 10.66 -40.38
C ARG A 357 28.00 9.82 -41.58
N SER A 358 27.13 8.96 -42.13
CA SER A 358 27.46 8.22 -43.35
C SER A 358 27.65 9.15 -44.55
N TYR A 359 26.79 10.16 -44.72
CA TYR A 359 26.96 11.14 -45.80
C TYR A 359 28.24 11.98 -45.66
N LEU A 360 28.67 12.30 -44.43
CA LEU A 360 29.92 13.02 -44.19
C LEU A 360 31.17 12.14 -44.38
N ALA A 361 31.04 10.82 -44.24
CA ALA A 361 32.14 9.88 -44.46
C ALA A 361 32.28 9.46 -45.94
N ASP A 362 31.19 9.53 -46.71
CA ASP A 362 31.14 9.20 -48.13
C ASP A 362 31.65 10.33 -49.06
N GLU A 363 32.16 11.46 -48.53
CA GLU A 363 32.94 12.44 -49.30
C GLU A 363 34.47 12.30 -49.09
N PRO A 364 35.14 11.30 -49.69
CA PRO A 364 36.57 11.36 -49.93
C PRO A 364 36.83 12.02 -51.30
N GLY A 365 36.93 13.35 -51.35
CA GLY A 365 37.57 14.02 -52.49
C GLY A 365 36.84 15.21 -53.11
N LEU A 366 36.88 16.35 -52.43
CA LEU A 366 37.02 17.65 -53.07
C LEU A 366 38.24 18.34 -52.45
N LEU A 367 39.43 17.78 -52.70
CA LEU A 367 40.68 18.54 -52.65
C LEU A 367 40.91 19.10 -54.06
N PHE A 368 41.07 20.43 -54.11
CA PHE A 368 41.30 21.27 -55.29
C PHE A 368 42.47 20.82 -56.18
#